data_AF-A0AAW8I580-F1
#
_entry.id   AF-A0AAW8I580-F1
#
_cell.length_a   1.000
_cell.length_b   1.000
_cell.length_c   1.000
_cell.angle_alpha   90.00
_cell.angle_beta   90.00
_cell.angle_gamma   90.00
#
_symmetry.space_group_name_H-M   'P 1'
#
loop_
_entity.id
_entity.type
_entity.pdbx_description
1 polymer ?
#
loop_
_entity_poly.entity_id
_entity_poly.type
_entity_poly.pdbx_seq_one_letter_code
_entity_poly.pdbx_strand_id
1 'polypeptide(L)'
;MTDPDIATVLRQMKIPERMTSSQALRDFLLANTEDGRNVPTGPEQVLQLNGLLLLSHLEVINALGALEERFALEHYQKFQQELKKHRKRRWW
;
A
#
# COMPACT_ATOMS: atom_id res chain seq x y z
N MET A 1 22.15 -11.70 19.74
CA MET A 1 22.08 -11.56 18.27
C MET A 1 21.03 -10.50 18.01
N THR A 2 21.42 -9.42 17.35
CA THR A 2 20.60 -8.22 17.12
C THR A 2 19.45 -8.53 16.18
N ASP A 3 18.23 -8.27 16.65
CA ASP A 3 17.01 -8.22 15.84
C ASP A 3 17.22 -7.17 14.73
N PRO A 4 17.20 -7.55 13.44
CA PRO A 4 17.34 -6.56 12.38
C PRO A 4 16.14 -5.61 12.45
N ASP A 5 16.41 -4.33 12.64
CA ASP A 5 15.41 -3.27 12.56
C ASP A 5 14.57 -3.47 11.28
N ILE A 6 13.27 -3.72 11.45
CA ILE A 6 12.33 -4.02 10.36
C ILE A 6 12.38 -2.90 9.31
N ALA A 7 12.64 -1.66 9.71
CA ALA A 7 12.84 -0.56 8.77
C ALA A 7 14.08 -0.75 7.87
N THR A 8 15.14 -1.38 8.38
CA THR A 8 16.34 -1.73 7.60
C THR A 8 16.04 -2.84 6.60
N VAL A 9 15.26 -3.83 7.00
CA VAL A 9 14.80 -4.93 6.13
C VAL A 9 13.97 -4.39 4.96
N LEU A 10 13.03 -3.49 5.25
CA LEU A 10 12.19 -2.86 4.24
C LEU A 10 13.02 -2.04 3.23
N ARG A 11 14.09 -1.37 3.67
CA ARG A 11 15.00 -0.62 2.77
C ARG A 11 15.85 -1.53 1.89
N GLN A 12 16.16 -2.74 2.35
CA GLN A 12 17.00 -3.69 1.62
C GLN A 12 16.19 -4.59 0.66
N MET A 13 14.86 -4.66 0.83
CA MET A 13 13.98 -5.37 -0.08
C MET A 13 13.96 -4.73 -1.46
N LYS A 14 14.55 -5.44 -2.42
CA LYS A 14 14.49 -5.07 -3.84
C LYS A 14 13.25 -5.69 -4.47
N ILE A 15 12.18 -4.92 -4.54
CA ILE A 15 11.05 -5.23 -5.42
C ILE A 15 11.36 -4.61 -6.80
N PRO A 16 11.26 -5.37 -7.90
CA PRO A 16 11.39 -4.82 -9.25
C PRO A 16 10.48 -3.59 -9.45
N GLU A 17 10.99 -2.52 -10.06
CA GLU A 17 10.27 -1.23 -10.18
C GLU A 17 8.89 -1.31 -10.87
N ARG A 18 8.68 -2.35 -11.69
CA ARG A 18 7.42 -2.58 -12.42
C ARG A 18 6.42 -3.47 -11.67
N MET A 19 6.78 -3.97 -10.49
CA MET A 19 5.99 -4.92 -9.72
C MET A 19 5.48 -4.27 -8.44
N THR A 20 4.20 -4.50 -8.11
CA THR A 20 3.67 -4.03 -6.83
C THR A 20 4.09 -4.95 -5.69
N SER A 21 4.09 -4.44 -4.46
CA SER A 21 4.41 -5.26 -3.28
C SER A 21 3.48 -6.44 -3.09
N SER A 22 2.20 -6.29 -3.43
CA SER A 22 1.22 -7.37 -3.37
C SER A 22 1.48 -8.44 -4.44
N GLN A 23 1.95 -8.05 -5.62
CA GLN A 23 2.39 -9.00 -6.65
C GLN A 23 3.66 -9.75 -6.19
N ALA A 24 4.63 -9.03 -5.63
CA ALA A 24 5.85 -9.61 -5.08
C ALA A 24 5.57 -10.62 -3.95
N LEU A 25 4.62 -10.30 -3.06
CA LEU A 25 4.15 -11.19 -2.01
C LEU A 25 3.51 -12.45 -2.60
N ARG A 26 2.63 -12.29 -3.59
CA ARG A 26 1.96 -13.43 -4.25
C ARG A 26 2.98 -14.35 -4.90
N ASP A 27 3.94 -13.81 -5.65
CA ASP A 27 4.95 -14.59 -6.36
C ASP A 27 5.86 -15.32 -5.36
N PHE A 28 6.22 -14.66 -4.25
CA PHE A 28 6.96 -15.30 -3.17
C PHE A 28 6.19 -16.48 -2.55
N LEU A 29 4.90 -16.30 -2.27
CA LEU A 29 4.06 -17.37 -1.72
C LEU A 29 3.94 -18.54 -2.69
N LEU A 30 3.69 -18.27 -3.97
CA LEU A 30 3.58 -19.30 -5.01
C LEU A 30 4.88 -20.10 -5.15
N ALA A 31 6.02 -19.42 -5.25
CA ALA A 31 7.33 -20.08 -5.36
C ALA A 31 7.62 -20.99 -4.16
N ASN A 32 7.28 -20.57 -2.94
CA ASN A 32 7.49 -21.41 -1.76
C ASN A 32 6.52 -22.62 -1.73
N THR A 33 5.27 -22.46 -2.20
CA THR A 33 4.32 -23.57 -2.28
C THR A 33 4.61 -24.58 -3.39
N GLU A 34 5.11 -24.14 -4.55
CA GLU A 34 5.43 -25.01 -5.70
C GLU A 34 6.61 -25.96 -5.41
N ASP A 35 7.56 -25.54 -4.58
CA ASP A 35 8.68 -26.36 -4.11
C ASP A 35 8.28 -27.44 -3.08
N GLY A 36 6.98 -27.64 -2.82
CA GLY A 36 6.45 -28.58 -1.83
C GLY A 36 6.68 -28.15 -0.38
N ARG A 37 7.16 -26.92 -0.15
CA ARG A 37 7.39 -26.33 1.17
C ARG A 37 6.25 -25.37 1.51
N ASN A 38 5.23 -25.87 2.20
CA ASN A 38 4.11 -25.03 2.65
C ASN A 38 4.50 -23.91 3.63
N VAL A 39 5.75 -23.86 4.10
CA VAL A 39 6.22 -22.92 5.13
C VAL A 39 7.63 -22.43 4.76
N PRO A 40 7.89 -21.11 4.84
CA PRO A 40 9.25 -20.57 4.78
C PRO A 40 10.12 -21.23 5.84
N THR A 41 11.20 -21.90 5.43
CA THR A 41 11.98 -22.78 6.33
C THR A 41 13.24 -22.09 6.86
N GLY A 42 13.69 -21.02 6.20
CA GLY A 42 14.88 -20.26 6.60
C GLY A 42 14.54 -18.91 7.26
N PRO A 43 15.40 -18.41 8.17
CA PRO A 43 15.21 -17.10 8.81
C PRO A 43 15.15 -15.96 7.78
N GLU A 44 15.93 -16.03 6.70
CA GLU A 44 15.89 -15.05 5.61
C GLU A 44 14.57 -15.08 4.85
N GLN A 45 13.99 -16.26 4.62
CA GLN A 45 12.71 -16.40 3.94
C GLN A 45 11.56 -15.87 4.81
N VAL A 46 11.61 -16.10 6.12
CA VAL A 46 10.64 -15.53 7.07
C VAL A 46 10.75 -14.01 7.11
N LEU A 47 11.98 -13.49 7.16
CA LEU A 47 12.23 -12.05 7.09
C LEU A 47 11.71 -11.43 5.78
N GLN A 48 11.92 -12.15 4.67
CA GLN A 48 11.43 -11.75 3.36
C GLN A 48 9.89 -11.77 3.28
N LEU A 49 9.25 -12.79 3.84
CA LEU A 49 7.79 -12.84 3.93
C LEU A 49 7.24 -11.68 4.76
N ASN A 50 7.83 -11.42 5.93
CA ASN A 50 7.39 -10.37 6.84
C ASN A 50 7.46 -8.99 6.18
N GLY A 51 8.56 -8.67 5.49
CA GLY A 51 8.66 -7.39 4.79
C GLY A 51 7.71 -7.29 3.60
N LEU A 52 7.48 -8.37 2.85
CA LEU A 52 6.50 -8.39 1.75
C LEU A 52 5.06 -8.19 2.25
N LEU A 53 4.70 -8.81 3.38
CA LEU A 53 3.41 -8.59 4.05
C LEU A 53 3.22 -7.13 4.47
N LEU A 54 4.24 -6.53 5.10
CA LEU A 54 4.19 -5.13 5.51
C LEU A 54 4.06 -4.19 4.31
N LEU A 55 4.83 -4.40 3.23
CA LEU A 55 4.76 -3.57 2.03
C LEU A 55 3.39 -3.70 1.34
N SER A 56 2.87 -4.91 1.22
CA SER A 56 1.53 -5.14 0.66
C SER A 56 0.44 -4.45 1.49
N HIS A 57 0.57 -4.44 2.82
CA HIS A 57 -0.36 -3.70 3.67
C HIS A 57 -0.28 -2.18 3.48
N LEU A 58 0.94 -1.62 3.37
CA LEU A 58 1.15 -0.20 3.10
C LEU A 58 0.61 0.21 1.73
N GLU A 59 0.69 -0.66 0.72
CA GLU A 59 0.09 -0.44 -0.60
C GLU A 59 -1.42 -0.24 -0.50
N VAL A 60 -2.11 -1.07 0.29
CA VAL A 60 -3.56 -0.92 0.54
C VAL A 60 -3.87 0.36 1.30
N ILE A 61 -3.12 0.68 2.36
CA ILE A 61 -3.31 1.93 3.13
C ILE A 61 -3.16 3.14 2.21
N ASN A 62 -2.13 3.16 1.37
CA ASN A 62 -1.87 4.25 0.44
C ASN A 62 -3.00 4.39 -0.59
N ALA A 63 -3.50 3.27 -1.13
CA ALA A 63 -4.63 3.28 -2.05
C ALA A 63 -5.90 3.84 -1.40
N LEU A 64 -6.17 3.47 -0.14
CA LEU A 64 -7.30 4.01 0.62
C LEU A 64 -7.13 5.51 0.90
N GLY A 65 -5.94 5.96 1.29
CA GLY A 65 -5.65 7.38 1.49
C GLY A 65 -5.84 8.21 0.21
N ALA A 66 -5.38 7.70 -0.93
CA ALA A 66 -5.58 8.36 -2.22
C ALA A 66 -7.07 8.42 -2.63
N LEU A 67 -7.87 7.41 -2.27
CA LEU A 67 -9.32 7.45 -2.48
C LEU A 67 -9.99 8.48 -1.59
N GLU A 68 -9.63 8.51 -0.30
CA GLU A 68 -10.15 9.49 0.65
C GLU A 68 -9.86 10.93 0.20
N GLU A 69 -8.61 11.20 -0.20
CA GLU A 69 -8.20 12.52 -0.70
C GLU A 69 -9.04 12.95 -1.91
N ARG A 70 -9.31 12.04 -2.85
CA ARG A 70 -10.16 12.31 -4.01
C ARG A 70 -11.59 12.68 -3.59
N PHE A 71 -12.20 11.90 -2.70
CA PHE A 71 -13.56 12.19 -2.21
C PHE A 71 -13.63 13.51 -1.46
N ALA A 72 -12.63 13.82 -0.62
CA ALA A 72 -12.55 15.08 0.10
C ALA A 72 -12.46 16.28 -0.87
N LEU A 73 -11.62 16.16 -1.91
CA LEU A 73 -11.47 17.18 -2.94
C LEU A 73 -12.76 17.40 -3.74
N GLU A 74 -13.43 16.32 -4.16
CA GLU A 74 -14.72 16.41 -4.86
C GLU A 74 -15.80 17.08 -4.02
N HIS A 75 -15.88 16.71 -2.74
CA HIS A 75 -16.83 17.31 -1.81
C HIS A 75 -16.57 18.80 -1.62
N TYR A 76 -15.30 19.18 -1.42
CA TYR A 76 -14.91 20.58 -1.32
C TYR A 76 -15.26 21.37 -2.58
N GLN A 77 -15.00 20.82 -3.77
CA GLN A 77 -15.35 21.46 -5.03
C GLN A 77 -16.86 21.66 -5.20
N LYS A 78 -17.68 20.66 -4.85
CA LYS A 78 -19.15 20.76 -4.88
C LYS A 78 -19.63 21.86 -3.92
N PHE A 79 -19.13 21.89 -2.69
CA PHE A 79 -19.47 22.93 -1.72
C PHE A 79 -19.12 24.34 -2.23
N GLN A 80 -17.95 24.52 -2.83
CA GLN A 80 -17.56 25.80 -3.44
C GLN A 80 -18.50 26.23 -4.58
N GLN A 81 -18.97 25.28 -5.39
CA GLN A 81 -19.94 25.56 -6.46
C GLN A 81 -21.30 25.98 -5.89
N GLU A 82 -21.79 25.31 -4.84
CA GLU A 82 -23.03 25.66 -4.16
C GLU A 82 -22.97 27.06 -3.54
N LEU A 83 -21.88 27.40 -2.84
CA LEU A 83 -21.66 28.74 -2.30
C LEU A 83 -21.71 29.82 -3.39
N LYS A 84 -21.07 29.57 -4.54
CA LYS A 84 -21.13 30.48 -5.70
C LYS A 84 -22.55 30.63 -6.24
N LYS A 85 -23.31 29.53 -6.32
CA LYS A 85 -24.71 29.53 -6.79
C LYS A 85 -25.63 30.29 -5.83
N HIS A 86 -25.48 30.10 -4.53
CA HIS A 86 -26.25 30.83 -3.51
C HIS A 86 -25.90 32.32 -3.46
N ARG A 87 -24.62 32.68 -3.60
CA ARG A 87 -24.23 34.10 -3.75
C ARG A 87 -24.87 34.72 -4.98
N LYS A 88 -24.83 34.07 -6.15
CA LYS A 88 -25.48 34.62 -7.36
C LYS A 88 -26.98 34.85 -7.16
N ARG A 89 -27.70 33.93 -6.50
CA ARG A 89 -29.15 34.07 -6.22
C ARG A 89 -29.50 35.16 -5.20
N ARG A 90 -28.55 35.63 -4.38
CA ARG A 90 -28.78 36.67 -3.37
C ARG A 90 -28.53 38.09 -3.91
N TRP A 91 -27.83 38.20 -5.03
CA TRP A 91 -27.49 39.46 -5.69
C TRP A 91 -28.34 39.72 -6.96
N TRP A 92 -29.30 38.84 -7.23
CA TRP A 92 -30.32 38.96 -8.27
C TRP A 92 -31.70 39.00 -7.61
#